data_AF-A0A9D9TRX0-F1
#
_entry.id   AF-A0A9D9TRX0-F1
#
_cell.length_a   1.000
_cell.length_b   1.000
_cell.length_c   1.000
_cell.angle_alpha   90.00
_cell.angle_beta   90.00
_cell.angle_gamma   90.00
#
_symmetry.space_group_name_H-M   'P 1'
#
loop_
_entity.id
_entity.type
_entity.pdbx_description
1 polymer ?
#
loop_
_entity_poly.entity_id
_entity_poly.type
_entity_poly.pdbx_seq_one_letter_code
_entity_poly.pdbx_strand_id
1 'polypeptide(L)' 'YFENNKDLNKALVWINKATELKPKAFWMFLMKARIQFKMGDKAGAIATSKKSIELAKESNSDDYVALNEKLLKEIGE' A
#
# COMPACT_ATOMS: atom_id res chain seq x y z
N TYR A 1 -15.93 -19.18 7.87
CA TYR A 1 -15.17 -19.95 6.87
C TYR A 1 -13.85 -19.24 6.56
N PHE A 2 -13.06 -18.96 7.59
CA PHE A 2 -11.92 -19.78 8.05
C PHE A 2 -10.63 -19.60 7.23
N GLU A 3 -10.31 -18.34 6.90
CA GLU A 3 -9.07 -17.67 7.31
C GLU A 3 -9.10 -16.25 6.73
N ASN A 4 -9.36 -15.24 7.55
CA ASN A 4 -9.23 -13.83 7.12
C ASN A 4 -7.82 -13.51 6.57
N ASN A 5 -6.84 -14.39 6.80
CA ASN A 5 -5.48 -14.31 6.27
C ASN A 5 -5.31 -14.99 4.88
N LYS A 6 -6.16 -15.96 4.50
CA LYS A 6 -6.11 -16.57 3.15
C LYS A 6 -6.45 -15.54 2.07
N ASP A 7 -7.41 -14.66 2.36
CA ASP A 7 -7.80 -13.61 1.43
C ASP A 7 -6.76 -12.50 1.33
N LEU A 8 -6.08 -12.17 2.43
CA LEU A 8 -4.99 -11.18 2.42
C LEU A 8 -3.76 -11.67 1.64
N ASN A 9 -3.38 -12.94 1.77
CA ASN A 9 -2.31 -13.53 0.97
C ASN A 9 -2.63 -13.48 -0.53
N LYS A 10 -3.85 -13.84 -0.93
CA LYS A 10 -4.29 -13.71 -2.34
C LYS A 10 -4.34 -12.26 -2.80
N ALA A 11 -4.84 -11.36 -1.96
CA ALA A 11 -4.88 -9.93 -2.27
C ALA A 11 -3.48 -9.36 -2.47
N LEU A 12 -2.50 -9.78 -1.66
CA LEU A 12 -1.10 -9.39 -1.81
C LEU A 12 -0.52 -9.87 -3.15
N VAL A 13 -0.80 -11.12 -3.55
CA VAL A 13 -0.37 -11.64 -4.85
C VAL A 13 -0.97 -10.83 -6.01
N TRP A 14 -2.26 -10.50 -5.95
CA TRP A 14 -2.92 -9.74 -7.02
C TRP A 14 -2.46 -8.29 -7.08
N ILE A 15 -2.32 -7.63 -5.94
CA ILE A 15 -1.86 -6.23 -5.92
C ILE A 15 -0.40 -6.12 -6.34
N ASN A 16 0.45 -7.12 -6.03
CA ASN A 16 1.83 -7.17 -6.54
C ASN A 16 1.84 -7.18 -8.07
N LYS A 17 1.11 -8.10 -8.70
CA LYS A 17 0.96 -8.14 -10.17
C LYS A 17 0.40 -6.82 -10.73
N ALA A 18 -0.59 -6.23 -10.06
CA ALA A 18 -1.17 -4.96 -10.49
C ALA A 18 -0.14 -3.82 -10.44
N THR A 19 0.67 -3.75 -9.39
CA THR A 19 1.74 -2.74 -9.27
C THR A 19 2.90 -2.96 -10.24
N GLU A 20 3.15 -4.20 -10.66
CA GLU A 20 4.12 -4.51 -11.73
C GLU A 20 3.61 -4.05 -13.10
N LEU A 21 2.34 -4.32 -13.39
CA LEU A 21 1.69 -3.90 -14.65
C LEU A 21 1.49 -2.38 -14.72
N LYS A 22 1.28 -1.72 -13.58
CA LYS A 22 1.07 -0.27 -13.48
C LYS A 22 2.01 0.35 -12.44
N PRO A 23 3.32 0.46 -12.74
CA PRO A 23 4.32 0.89 -11.77
C PRO A 23 4.20 2.35 -11.32
N LYS A 24 3.38 3.15 -12.02
CA LYS A 24 3.08 4.56 -11.67
C LYS A 24 1.71 4.75 -11.00
N ALA A 25 0.90 3.70 -10.86
CA ALA A 25 -0.42 3.80 -10.23
C ALA A 25 -0.28 3.87 -8.70
N PHE A 26 0.04 5.06 -8.16
CA PHE A 26 0.27 5.28 -6.74
C PHE A 26 -0.86 4.76 -5.84
N TRP A 27 -2.12 4.88 -6.25
CA TRP A 27 -3.26 4.35 -5.49
C TRP A 27 -3.20 2.83 -5.26
N MET A 28 -2.60 2.07 -6.19
CA MET A 28 -2.38 0.63 -6.03
C MET A 28 -1.29 0.34 -5.00
N PHE A 29 -0.25 1.19 -4.94
CA PHE A 29 0.77 1.09 -3.89
C PHE A 29 0.17 1.38 -2.52
N LEU A 30 -0.68 2.41 -2.36
CA LEU A 30 -1.41 2.64 -1.11
C LEU A 30 -2.28 1.42 -0.71
N MET A 31 -2.99 0.80 -1.67
CA MET A 31 -3.75 -0.42 -1.37
C MET A 31 -2.85 -1.58 -0.93
N LYS A 32 -1.71 -1.78 -1.60
CA LYS A 32 -0.71 -2.78 -1.22
C LYS A 32 -0.20 -2.53 0.21
N ALA A 33 0.13 -1.30 0.55
CA ALA A 33 0.60 -0.94 1.89
C ALA A 33 -0.45 -1.27 2.98
N ARG A 34 -1.73 -0.99 2.71
CA ARG A 34 -2.83 -1.36 3.62
C ARG A 34 -2.98 -2.88 3.78
N ILE A 35 -2.81 -3.65 2.71
CA ILE A 35 -2.83 -5.12 2.77
C ILE A 35 -1.67 -5.61 3.63
N GLN A 36 -0.45 -5.13 3.38
CA GLN A 36 0.74 -5.48 4.17
C GLN A 36 0.55 -5.15 5.66
N PHE A 37 0.03 -3.96 5.96
CA PHE A 37 -0.23 -3.55 7.33
C PHE A 37 -1.25 -4.48 8.03
N LYS A 38 -2.35 -4.82 7.36
CA LYS A 38 -3.34 -5.78 7.88
C LYS A 38 -2.76 -7.19 8.08
N MET A 39 -1.76 -7.57 7.29
CA MET A 39 -1.02 -8.83 7.45
C MET A 39 0.05 -8.78 8.55
N GLY A 40 0.27 -7.62 9.19
CA GLY A 40 1.31 -7.41 10.18
C GLY A 40 2.69 -7.08 9.60
N ASP A 41 2.82 -7.00 8.28
CA ASP A 41 4.04 -6.57 7.57
C ASP A 41 4.17 -5.04 7.61
N LYS A 42 4.49 -4.51 8.80
CA LYS A 42 4.67 -3.06 9.00
C LYS A 42 5.82 -2.51 8.16
N ALA A 43 6.94 -3.22 8.10
CA ALA A 43 8.12 -2.78 7.35
C ALA A 43 7.82 -2.66 5.84
N GLY A 44 7.15 -3.67 5.28
CA GLY A 44 6.71 -3.63 3.89
C GLY A 44 5.65 -2.56 3.64
N ALA A 45 4.70 -2.38 4.57
CA ALA A 45 3.71 -1.32 4.47
C ALA A 45 4.35 0.08 4.42
N ILE A 46 5.34 0.36 5.29
CA ILE A 46 6.07 1.63 5.30
C ILE A 46 6.79 1.86 3.96
N ALA A 47 7.55 0.87 3.50
CA ALA A 47 8.28 0.98 2.24
C ALA A 47 7.34 1.24 1.04
N THR A 48 6.24 0.50 0.98
CA THR A 48 5.23 0.66 -0.08
C THR A 48 4.52 2.01 0.01
N SER A 49 4.17 2.49 1.21
CA SER A 49 3.56 3.81 1.40
C SER A 49 4.49 4.94 0.96
N LYS A 50 5.79 4.87 1.29
CA LYS A 50 6.78 5.87 0.86
C LYS A 50 6.87 5.94 -0.67
N LYS A 51 6.93 4.79 -1.35
CA LYS A 51 6.86 4.72 -2.81
C LYS A 51 5.56 5.32 -3.37
N SER A 52 4.42 5.07 -2.73
CA SER A 52 3.16 5.68 -3.13
C SER A 52 3.19 7.21 -2.98
N ILE A 53 3.83 7.75 -1.94
CA ILE A 53 3.98 9.20 -1.73
C ILE A 53 4.83 9.82 -2.84
N GLU A 54 5.97 9.20 -3.18
CA GLU A 54 6.84 9.67 -4.27
C GLU A 54 6.07 9.80 -5.59
N LEU A 55 5.38 8.73 -5.99
CA LEU A 55 4.57 8.71 -7.22
C LEU A 55 3.37 9.68 -7.17
N ALA A 56 2.75 9.86 -6.01
CA ALA A 56 1.65 10.80 -5.83
C ALA A 56 2.14 12.25 -5.95
N LYS A 57 3.32 12.57 -5.38
CA LYS A 57 3.97 13.90 -5.54
C LYS A 57 4.34 14.19 -6.98
N GLU A 58 4.92 13.22 -7.69
CA GLU A 58 5.19 13.33 -9.14
C GLU A 58 3.90 13.61 -9.95
N SER A 59 2.77 13.09 -9.48
CA SER A 59 1.46 13.26 -10.10
C SER A 59 0.67 14.47 -9.57
N ASN A 60 1.26 15.29 -8.68
CA ASN A 60 0.60 16.41 -7.98
C ASN A 60 -0.72 16.00 -7.28
N SER A 61 -0.74 14.83 -6.64
CA SER A 61 -1.91 14.27 -5.96
C SER A 61 -1.75 14.34 -4.43
N ASP A 62 -2.01 15.50 -3.87
CA ASP A 62 -1.85 15.76 -2.43
C ASP A 62 -2.78 14.89 -1.56
N ASP A 63 -3.99 14.57 -2.04
CA ASP A 63 -4.92 13.67 -1.35
C ASP A 63 -4.27 12.31 -1.06
N TYR A 64 -3.55 11.75 -2.03
CA TYR A 64 -2.90 10.46 -1.86
C TYR A 64 -1.61 10.55 -1.06
N VAL A 65 -0.93 11.70 -1.05
CA VAL A 65 0.15 11.96 -0.09
C VAL A 65 -0.43 11.88 1.33
N ALA A 66 -1.50 12.62 1.62
CA ALA A 66 -2.14 12.65 2.93
C ALA A 66 -2.69 11.27 3.37
N LEU A 67 -3.26 10.49 2.45
CA LEU A 67 -3.74 9.14 2.76
C LEU A 67 -2.61 8.17 3.14
N ASN A 68 -1.44 8.29 2.53
CA ASN A 68 -0.28 7.49 2.87
C ASN A 68 0.36 7.94 4.18
N GLU A 69 0.49 9.25 4.41
CA GLU A 69 0.97 9.80 5.68
C GLU A 69 0.07 9.39 6.85
N LYS A 70 -1.25 9.38 6.64
CA LYS A 70 -2.20 8.86 7.63
C LYS A 70 -1.94 7.39 7.96
N LEU A 71 -1.66 6.56 6.95
CA LEU A 71 -1.34 5.14 7.17
C LEU A 71 0.00 4.97 7.90
N LEU A 72 1.02 5.76 7.59
CA LEU A 72 2.30 5.75 8.31
C LEU A 72 2.09 6.10 9.79
N LYS A 73 1.30 7.14 10.06
CA LYS A 73 0.94 7.53 11.44
C LYS A 73 0.19 6.42 12.19
N GLU A 74 -0.68 5.67 11.51
CA GLU A 74 -1.38 4.52 12.07
C GLU A 74 -0.43 3.34 12.38
N ILE A 75 0.62 3.16 11.56
CA ILE A 75 1.67 2.16 11.79
C ILE A 75 2.54 2.53 13.00
N GLY A 76 2.78 3.84 13.19
CA GLY A 76 3.63 4.43 14.22
C GLY A 76 4.86 5.19 13.69
N GLU A 77 4.84 5.65 12.44
CA GLU A 77 5.93 6.35 11.72
C GLU A 77 5.48 7.68 11.13
#